data_AF-A0A098BQ02-F1
#
_entry.id   AF-A0A098BQ02-F1
#
_cell.length_a   1.000
_cell.length_b   1.000
_cell.length_c   1.000
_cell.angle_alpha   90.00
_cell.angle_beta   90.00
_cell.angle_gamma   90.00
#
_symmetry.space_group_name_H-M   'P 1'
#
loop_
_entity.id
_entity.type
_entity.pdbx_description
1 polymer ?
#
loop_
_entity_poly.entity_id
_entity_poly.type
_entity_poly.pdbx_seq_one_letter_code
_entity_poly.pdbx_strand_id
1 'polypeptide(L)'
;MATSSKAAARRSLRPHTTPNVRENLRREKERVLARQAELETLAAPINEAAAQLAKIDAIVDARAAAAQRKIEQLEKARDKRIEKIRAEFAAKIAAARTDAESTELGLTRDEQEHEEALLLDYARAIVAFAEGASATELASVLGVGTREAKKVLEQAKTDLATSSVPLAPVETASVTTVEAAVVATSPAAPAAVGS
;
A
#
# COMPACT_ATOMS: atom_id res chain seq x y z
N MET A 1 70.75 -39.71 -30.12
CA MET A 1 71.00 -39.20 -28.74
C MET A 1 72.04 -40.07 -28.03
N ALA A 2 73.34 -39.91 -28.30
CA ALA A 2 74.41 -40.74 -27.67
C ALA A 2 75.68 -39.92 -27.33
N THR A 3 75.55 -38.63 -27.05
CA THR A 3 76.69 -37.71 -26.82
C THR A 3 76.96 -37.43 -25.33
N SER A 4 76.04 -37.78 -24.42
CA SER A 4 76.20 -37.51 -22.98
C SER A 4 77.30 -38.37 -22.33
N SER A 5 77.36 -39.65 -22.66
CA SER A 5 78.28 -40.63 -22.06
C SER A 5 79.76 -40.35 -22.39
N LYS A 6 80.09 -40.09 -23.67
CA LYS A 6 81.46 -39.81 -24.12
C LYS A 6 82.00 -38.48 -23.59
N ALA A 7 81.13 -37.47 -23.46
CA ALA A 7 81.50 -36.18 -22.90
C ALA A 7 81.59 -36.19 -21.37
N ALA A 8 80.83 -37.06 -20.69
CA ALA A 8 80.96 -37.28 -19.25
C ALA A 8 82.27 -38.03 -18.92
N ALA A 9 82.59 -39.10 -19.67
CA ALA A 9 83.84 -39.86 -19.52
C ALA A 9 85.10 -39.00 -19.76
N ARG A 10 85.07 -38.09 -20.74
CA ARG A 10 86.19 -37.15 -20.96
C ARG A 10 86.36 -36.10 -19.86
N ARG A 11 85.31 -35.82 -19.07
CA ARG A 11 85.35 -34.87 -17.96
C ARG A 11 85.90 -35.50 -16.68
N SER A 12 85.57 -36.76 -16.41
CA SER A 12 86.11 -37.52 -15.28
C SER A 12 87.60 -37.88 -15.42
N LEU A 13 88.14 -37.81 -16.64
CA LEU A 13 89.56 -38.01 -16.93
C LEU A 13 90.43 -36.75 -16.81
N ARG A 14 89.84 -35.57 -16.56
CA ARG A 14 90.60 -34.32 -16.38
C ARG A 14 91.03 -34.20 -14.91
N PRO A 15 92.26 -33.74 -14.62
CA PRO A 15 92.69 -33.46 -13.25
C PRO A 15 91.74 -32.47 -12.57
N HIS A 16 91.34 -32.75 -11.33
CA HIS A 16 90.50 -31.90 -10.50
C HIS A 16 91.27 -30.68 -9.98
N THR A 17 91.60 -29.76 -10.88
CA THR A 17 92.22 -28.48 -10.56
C THR A 17 91.16 -27.41 -10.32
N THR A 18 91.49 -26.38 -9.54
CA THR A 18 90.59 -25.26 -9.23
C THR A 18 89.97 -24.58 -10.48
N PRO A 19 90.67 -24.34 -11.61
CA PRO A 19 90.04 -23.80 -12.82
C PRO A 19 89.07 -24.78 -13.49
N ASN A 20 89.39 -26.07 -13.54
CA ASN A 20 88.54 -27.09 -14.16
C ASN A 20 87.20 -27.27 -13.42
N VAL A 21 87.23 -27.22 -12.09
CA VAL A 21 86.01 -27.29 -11.26
C VAL A 21 85.14 -26.06 -11.48
N ARG A 22 85.72 -24.85 -11.52
CA ARG A 22 84.99 -23.60 -11.81
C ARG A 22 84.31 -23.62 -13.17
N GLU A 23 85.00 -24.11 -14.21
CA GLU A 23 84.41 -24.25 -15.54
C GLU A 23 83.26 -25.27 -15.59
N ASN A 24 83.41 -26.41 -14.90
CA ASN A 24 82.34 -27.41 -14.83
C ASN A 24 81.10 -26.85 -14.13
N LEU A 25 81.29 -26.14 -13.01
CA LEU A 25 80.20 -25.46 -12.30
C LEU A 25 79.54 -24.39 -13.18
N ARG A 26 80.31 -23.63 -13.96
CA ARG A 26 79.76 -22.66 -14.91
C ARG A 26 78.90 -23.33 -15.97
N ARG A 27 79.39 -24.41 -16.60
CA ARG A 27 78.63 -25.17 -17.61
C ARG A 27 77.40 -25.85 -17.03
N GLU A 28 77.43 -26.29 -15.77
CA GLU A 28 76.26 -26.83 -15.08
C GLU A 28 75.21 -25.75 -14.80
N LYS A 29 75.63 -24.57 -14.33
CA LYS A 29 74.73 -23.42 -14.18
C LYS A 29 74.07 -23.04 -15.50
N GLU A 30 74.85 -22.95 -16.58
CA GLU A 30 74.33 -22.66 -17.93
C GLU A 30 73.30 -23.71 -18.40
N ARG A 31 73.50 -25.00 -18.10
CA ARG A 31 72.53 -26.06 -18.41
C ARG A 31 71.25 -25.96 -17.59
N VAL A 32 71.36 -25.60 -16.31
CA VAL A 32 70.19 -25.42 -15.44
C VAL A 32 69.38 -24.22 -15.92
N LEU A 33 70.02 -23.11 -16.25
CA LEU A 33 69.36 -21.93 -16.81
C LEU A 33 68.69 -22.24 -18.15
N ALA A 34 69.34 -23.02 -19.04
CA ALA A 34 68.73 -23.45 -20.30
C ALA A 34 67.49 -24.30 -20.07
N ARG A 35 67.52 -25.25 -19.12
CA ARG A 35 66.34 -26.05 -18.75
C ARG A 35 65.24 -25.20 -18.12
N GLN A 36 65.59 -24.19 -17.32
CA GLN A 36 64.61 -23.25 -16.78
C GLN A 36 63.93 -22.46 -17.89
N ALA A 37 64.69 -21.95 -18.87
CA ALA A 37 64.12 -21.27 -20.04
C ALA A 37 63.22 -22.20 -20.88
N GLU A 38 63.61 -23.46 -21.06
CA GLU A 38 62.76 -24.46 -21.72
C GLU A 38 61.46 -24.72 -20.94
N LEU A 39 61.52 -24.80 -19.61
CA LEU A 39 60.33 -24.96 -18.78
C LEU A 39 59.43 -23.71 -18.79
N GLU A 40 60.00 -22.52 -18.78
CA GLU A 40 59.26 -21.26 -18.89
C GLU A 40 58.53 -21.14 -20.23
N THR A 41 59.17 -21.54 -21.33
CA THR A 41 58.52 -21.53 -22.66
C THR A 41 57.38 -22.54 -22.74
N LEU A 42 57.53 -23.73 -22.13
CA LEU A 42 56.46 -24.72 -22.03
C LEU A 42 55.32 -24.30 -21.08
N ALA A 43 55.64 -23.56 -20.01
CA ALA A 43 54.66 -23.08 -19.05
C ALA A 43 53.93 -21.80 -19.51
N ALA A 44 54.53 -21.01 -20.42
CA ALA A 44 53.94 -19.78 -20.95
C ALA A 44 52.48 -19.94 -21.44
N PRO A 45 52.14 -20.93 -22.31
CA PRO A 45 50.75 -21.10 -22.74
C PRO A 45 49.80 -21.49 -21.61
N ILE A 46 50.27 -22.23 -20.60
CA ILE A 46 49.48 -22.61 -19.43
C ILE A 46 49.18 -21.38 -18.57
N ASN A 47 50.18 -20.54 -18.34
CA ASN A 47 50.04 -19.30 -17.59
C ASN A 47 49.12 -18.31 -18.32
N GLU A 48 49.20 -18.25 -19.64
CA GLU A 48 48.30 -17.42 -20.45
C GLU A 48 46.85 -17.92 -20.36
N ALA A 49 46.63 -19.23 -20.49
CA ALA A 49 45.31 -19.83 -20.32
C ALA A 49 44.75 -19.60 -18.90
N ALA A 50 45.57 -19.74 -17.85
CA ALA A 50 45.19 -19.45 -16.48
C ALA A 50 44.80 -17.97 -16.29
N ALA A 51 45.54 -17.05 -16.90
CA ALA A 51 45.19 -15.63 -16.87
C ALA A 51 43.88 -15.32 -17.62
N GLN A 52 43.59 -16.03 -18.72
CA GLN A 52 42.32 -15.90 -19.42
C GLN A 52 41.15 -16.46 -18.60
N LEU A 53 41.33 -17.61 -17.94
CA LEU A 53 40.33 -18.19 -17.05
C LEU A 53 40.03 -17.25 -15.87
N ALA A 54 41.05 -16.71 -15.22
CA ALA A 54 40.88 -15.76 -14.13
C ALA A 54 40.09 -14.50 -14.56
N LYS A 55 40.28 -14.03 -15.80
CA LYS A 55 39.49 -12.92 -16.36
C LYS A 55 38.02 -13.32 -16.56
N ILE A 56 37.75 -14.54 -17.03
CA ILE A 56 36.40 -15.05 -17.22
C ILE A 56 35.69 -15.17 -15.88
N ASP A 57 36.34 -15.76 -14.88
CA ASP A 57 35.80 -15.90 -13.53
C ASP A 57 35.45 -14.54 -12.93
N ALA A 58 36.35 -13.56 -13.05
CA ALA A 58 36.09 -12.19 -12.58
C ALA A 58 34.87 -11.55 -13.27
N ILE A 59 34.65 -11.81 -14.56
CA ILE A 59 33.48 -11.31 -15.30
C ILE A 59 32.19 -12.01 -14.81
N VAL A 60 32.25 -13.31 -14.56
CA VAL A 60 31.11 -14.10 -14.06
C VAL A 60 30.72 -13.60 -12.66
N ASP A 61 31.69 -13.45 -11.76
CA ASP A 61 31.46 -12.94 -10.41
C ASP A 61 30.91 -11.50 -10.43
N ALA A 62 31.45 -10.64 -11.29
CA ALA A 62 30.95 -9.28 -11.45
C ALA A 62 29.49 -9.26 -11.94
N ARG A 63 29.12 -10.15 -12.88
CA ARG A 63 27.73 -10.27 -13.36
C ARG A 63 26.80 -10.81 -12.28
N ALA A 64 27.22 -11.84 -11.55
CA ALA A 64 26.44 -12.40 -10.45
C ALA A 64 26.19 -11.35 -9.35
N ALA A 65 27.23 -10.64 -8.93
CA ALA A 65 27.12 -9.56 -7.94
C ALA A 65 26.24 -8.40 -8.43
N ALA A 66 26.34 -8.02 -9.71
CA ALA A 66 25.48 -6.98 -10.29
C ALA A 66 24.00 -7.41 -10.31
N ALA A 67 23.71 -8.65 -10.67
CA ALA A 67 22.36 -9.21 -10.65
C ALA A 67 21.79 -9.25 -9.23
N GLN A 68 22.56 -9.71 -8.25
CA GLN A 68 22.15 -9.72 -6.83
C GLN A 68 21.83 -8.32 -6.31
N ARG A 69 22.71 -7.34 -6.57
CA ARG A 69 22.45 -5.94 -6.20
C ARG A 69 21.17 -5.40 -6.84
N LYS A 70 20.88 -5.80 -8.09
CA LYS A 70 19.65 -5.38 -8.76
C LYS A 70 18.40 -5.99 -8.13
N ILE A 71 18.46 -7.26 -7.76
CA ILE A 71 17.37 -7.95 -7.04
C ILE A 71 17.10 -7.26 -5.72
N GLU A 72 18.13 -7.01 -4.90
CA GLU A 72 17.99 -6.33 -3.60
C GLU A 72 17.38 -4.92 -3.73
N GLN A 73 17.76 -4.18 -4.77
CA GLN A 73 17.17 -2.86 -5.03
C GLN A 73 15.68 -2.95 -5.39
N LEU A 74 15.30 -3.93 -6.20
CA LEU A 74 13.90 -4.14 -6.58
C LEU A 74 13.06 -4.61 -5.39
N GLU A 75 13.59 -5.48 -4.53
CA GLU A 75 12.94 -5.91 -3.30
C GLU A 75 12.71 -4.74 -2.34
N LYS A 76 13.74 -3.94 -2.06
CA LYS A 76 13.60 -2.73 -1.23
C LYS A 76 12.57 -1.76 -1.80
N ALA A 77 12.55 -1.56 -3.12
CA ALA A 77 11.58 -0.69 -3.78
C ALA A 77 10.15 -1.25 -3.71
N ARG A 78 9.99 -2.56 -3.89
CA ARG A 78 8.69 -3.26 -3.75
C ARG A 78 8.17 -3.13 -2.33
N ASP A 79 9.00 -3.43 -1.33
CA ASP A 79 8.58 -3.44 0.07
C ASP A 79 8.19 -2.03 0.53
N LYS A 80 8.96 -1.01 0.14
CA LYS A 80 8.60 0.39 0.38
C LYS A 80 7.26 0.79 -0.26
N ARG A 81 6.96 0.29 -1.46
CA ARG A 81 5.65 0.53 -2.12
C ARG A 81 4.53 -0.16 -1.38
N ILE A 82 4.73 -1.40 -0.94
CA ILE A 82 3.75 -2.16 -0.15
C ILE A 82 3.46 -1.44 1.16
N GLU A 83 4.47 -0.97 1.87
CA GLU A 83 4.31 -0.19 3.10
C GLU A 83 3.53 1.10 2.88
N LYS A 84 3.85 1.85 1.81
CA LYS A 84 3.11 3.07 1.46
C LYS A 84 1.64 2.77 1.16
N ILE A 85 1.36 1.73 0.37
CA ILE A 85 0.00 1.30 0.06
C ILE A 85 -0.73 0.90 1.35
N ARG A 86 -0.10 0.12 2.22
CA ARG A 86 -0.69 -0.27 3.52
C ARG A 86 -1.01 0.95 4.38
N ALA A 87 -0.12 1.94 4.46
CA ALA A 87 -0.35 3.16 5.22
C ALA A 87 -1.50 3.99 4.62
N GLU A 88 -1.55 4.14 3.30
CA GLU A 88 -2.63 4.85 2.60
C GLU A 88 -3.99 4.18 2.83
N PHE A 89 -4.06 2.85 2.73
CA PHE A 89 -5.31 2.12 2.98
C PHE A 89 -5.68 2.11 4.46
N ALA A 90 -4.72 2.01 5.38
CA ALA A 90 -5.00 2.16 6.81
C ALA A 90 -5.59 3.54 7.13
N ALA A 91 -5.03 4.61 6.54
CA ALA A 91 -5.57 5.96 6.67
C ALA A 91 -6.98 6.09 6.08
N LYS A 92 -7.23 5.52 4.89
CA LYS A 92 -8.57 5.49 4.28
C LYS A 92 -9.59 4.73 5.12
N ILE A 93 -9.20 3.59 5.69
CA ILE A 93 -10.07 2.82 6.59
C ILE A 93 -10.36 3.61 7.86
N ALA A 94 -9.37 4.29 8.43
CA ALA A 94 -9.59 5.15 9.61
C ALA A 94 -10.55 6.31 9.30
N ALA A 95 -10.36 7.01 8.18
CA ALA A 95 -11.26 8.08 7.74
C ALA A 95 -12.68 7.56 7.47
N ALA A 96 -12.82 6.42 6.78
CA ALA A 96 -14.12 5.82 6.54
C ALA A 96 -14.83 5.41 7.85
N ARG A 97 -14.09 4.98 8.88
CA ARG A 97 -14.67 4.69 10.20
C ARG A 97 -15.13 5.95 10.90
N THR A 98 -14.34 7.02 10.90
CA THR A 98 -14.77 8.30 11.49
C THR A 98 -15.99 8.86 10.78
N ASP A 99 -16.04 8.76 9.44
CA ASP A 99 -17.18 9.21 8.66
C ASP A 99 -18.42 8.35 8.95
N ALA A 100 -18.26 7.02 9.05
CA ALA A 100 -19.35 6.10 9.41
C ALA A 100 -19.86 6.37 10.84
N GLU A 101 -18.98 6.54 11.83
CA GLU A 101 -19.36 6.89 13.21
C GLU A 101 -20.07 8.25 13.27
N SER A 102 -19.68 9.21 12.43
CA SER A 102 -20.34 10.52 12.34
C SER A 102 -21.73 10.46 11.70
N THR A 103 -22.01 9.46 10.88
CA THR A 103 -23.27 9.31 10.14
C THR A 103 -24.22 8.28 10.76
N GLU A 104 -23.73 7.28 11.49
CA GLU A 104 -24.56 6.28 12.19
C GLU A 104 -25.13 6.78 13.53
N LEU A 105 -24.57 7.84 14.13
CA LEU A 105 -24.92 8.23 15.51
C LEU A 105 -25.81 9.47 15.66
N GLY A 106 -26.23 10.13 14.57
CA GLY A 106 -27.11 11.28 14.67
C GLY A 106 -27.91 11.56 13.40
N LEU A 107 -29.12 12.08 13.58
CA LEU A 107 -29.84 12.80 12.53
C LEU A 107 -28.90 13.83 11.92
N THR A 108 -28.93 13.97 10.59
CA THR A 108 -28.23 15.07 9.93
C THR A 108 -28.71 16.40 10.52
N ARG A 109 -27.90 17.45 10.44
CA ARG A 109 -28.28 18.77 10.99
C ARG A 109 -29.65 19.23 10.47
N ASP A 110 -29.91 19.05 9.18
CA ASP A 110 -31.17 19.43 8.56
C ASP A 110 -32.33 18.59 9.11
N GLU A 111 -32.12 17.30 9.35
CA GLU A 111 -33.11 16.42 9.99
C GLU A 111 -33.35 16.79 11.46
N GLN A 112 -32.32 17.21 12.21
CA GLN A 112 -32.46 17.71 13.59
C GLN A 112 -33.29 19.00 13.60
N GLU A 113 -32.98 19.96 12.73
CA GLU A 113 -33.73 21.21 12.61
C GLU A 113 -35.20 20.95 12.21
N HIS A 114 -35.45 19.96 11.35
CA HIS A 114 -36.81 19.53 11.00
C HIS A 114 -37.55 18.84 12.15
N GLU A 115 -36.90 17.96 12.90
CA GLU A 115 -37.50 17.32 14.07
C GLU A 115 -37.85 18.36 15.15
N GLU A 116 -36.93 19.30 15.43
CA GLU A 116 -37.18 20.41 16.36
C GLU A 116 -38.37 21.27 15.90
N ALA A 117 -38.48 21.59 14.61
CA ALA A 117 -39.61 22.33 14.08
C ALA A 117 -40.94 21.56 14.24
N LEU A 118 -40.94 20.25 13.96
CA LEU A 118 -42.12 19.39 14.16
C LEU A 118 -42.53 19.32 15.64
N LEU A 119 -41.58 19.19 16.56
CA LEU A 119 -41.85 19.18 18.00
C LEU A 119 -42.47 20.50 18.47
N LEU A 120 -41.99 21.63 17.95
CA LEU A 120 -42.58 22.94 18.22
C LEU A 120 -44.00 23.07 17.66
N ASP A 121 -44.25 22.59 16.44
CA ASP A 121 -45.59 22.61 15.85
C ASP A 121 -46.56 21.68 16.59
N TYR A 122 -46.10 20.52 17.07
CA TYR A 122 -46.88 19.66 17.98
C TYR A 122 -47.21 20.40 19.29
N ALA A 123 -46.23 21.08 19.90
CA ALA A 123 -46.47 21.85 21.12
C ALA A 123 -47.51 22.96 20.89
N ARG A 124 -47.45 23.67 19.74
CA ARG A 124 -48.46 24.67 19.36
C ARG A 124 -49.84 24.05 19.21
N ALA A 125 -49.96 22.93 18.51
CA ALA A 125 -51.22 22.23 18.30
C ALA A 125 -51.84 21.77 19.63
N ILE A 126 -51.03 21.27 20.56
CA ILE A 126 -51.46 20.84 21.90
C ILE A 126 -52.01 22.03 22.70
N VAL A 127 -51.31 23.17 22.70
CA VAL A 127 -51.75 24.38 23.40
C VAL A 127 -53.02 24.94 22.77
N ALA A 128 -53.08 25.07 21.45
CA ALA A 128 -54.26 25.55 20.73
C ALA A 128 -55.49 24.66 20.95
N PHE A 129 -55.30 23.33 20.97
CA PHE A 129 -56.37 22.39 21.30
C PHE A 129 -56.89 22.59 22.73
N ALA A 130 -55.98 22.82 23.68
CA ALA A 130 -56.33 23.04 25.08
C ALA A 130 -57.02 24.38 25.39
N GLU A 131 -57.01 25.34 24.47
CA GLU A 131 -57.78 26.59 24.60
C GLU A 131 -59.29 26.35 24.43
N GLY A 132 -59.66 25.37 23.59
CA GLY A 132 -61.06 25.04 23.27
C GLY A 132 -61.56 23.72 23.87
N ALA A 133 -60.67 22.89 24.44
CA ALA A 133 -60.99 21.55 24.90
C ALA A 133 -60.48 21.27 26.32
N SER A 134 -61.13 20.32 26.99
CA SER A 134 -60.77 19.85 28.32
C SER A 134 -59.57 18.90 28.30
N ALA A 135 -58.84 18.81 29.42
CA ALA A 135 -57.72 17.87 29.57
C ALA A 135 -58.13 16.39 29.36
N THR A 136 -59.41 16.06 29.52
CA THR A 136 -59.98 14.73 29.22
C THR A 136 -60.12 14.47 27.73
N GLU A 137 -60.44 15.48 26.92
CA GLU A 137 -60.51 15.36 25.46
C GLU A 137 -59.11 15.30 24.87
N LEU A 138 -58.17 16.09 25.40
CA LEU A 138 -56.76 16.02 25.02
C LEU A 138 -56.16 14.64 25.33
N ALA A 139 -56.51 14.06 26.47
CA ALA A 139 -56.15 12.69 26.82
C ALA A 139 -56.70 11.66 25.82
N SER A 140 -57.95 11.84 25.36
CA SER A 140 -58.55 10.98 24.34
C SER A 140 -57.90 11.11 22.97
N VAL A 141 -57.52 12.33 22.56
CA VAL A 141 -56.86 12.58 21.26
C VAL A 141 -55.44 12.02 21.22
N LEU A 142 -54.70 12.15 22.33
CA LEU A 142 -53.33 11.65 22.44
C LEU A 142 -53.26 10.17 22.86
N GLY A 143 -54.38 9.56 23.26
CA GLY A 143 -54.42 8.17 23.73
C GLY A 143 -53.71 7.93 25.08
N VAL A 144 -53.60 8.96 25.92
CA VAL A 144 -52.87 8.91 27.21
C VAL A 144 -53.79 9.13 28.40
N GLY A 145 -53.29 8.91 29.62
CA GLY A 145 -54.07 9.21 30.83
C GLY A 145 -54.29 10.72 31.03
N THR A 146 -55.37 11.12 31.70
CA THR A 146 -55.67 12.55 31.97
C THR A 146 -54.58 13.27 32.76
N ARG A 147 -53.84 12.57 33.61
CA ARG A 147 -52.68 13.12 34.34
C ARG A 147 -51.48 13.34 33.42
N GLU A 148 -51.28 12.47 32.43
CA GLU A 148 -50.20 12.58 31.45
C GLU A 148 -50.52 13.67 30.43
N ALA A 149 -51.75 13.75 29.96
CA ALA A 149 -52.26 14.84 29.13
C ALA A 149 -51.98 16.23 29.74
N LYS A 150 -52.22 16.40 31.05
CA LYS A 150 -51.89 17.63 31.76
C LYS A 150 -50.38 17.90 31.80
N LYS A 151 -49.55 16.88 31.99
CA LYS A 151 -48.09 17.02 31.97
C LYS A 151 -47.59 17.40 30.58
N VAL A 152 -48.10 16.75 29.53
CA VAL A 152 -47.77 17.04 28.13
C VAL A 152 -48.16 18.47 27.76
N LEU A 153 -49.31 18.94 28.23
CA LEU A 153 -49.75 20.32 28.04
C LEU A 153 -48.83 21.33 28.73
N GLU A 154 -48.42 21.07 29.98
CA GLU A 154 -47.47 21.94 30.67
C GLU A 154 -46.08 21.91 30.01
N GLN A 155 -45.63 20.74 29.56
CA GLN A 155 -44.40 20.59 28.78
C GLN A 155 -44.45 21.38 27.46
N ALA A 156 -45.57 21.29 26.73
CA ALA A 156 -45.76 22.04 25.49
C ALA A 156 -45.73 23.56 25.72
N LYS A 157 -46.33 24.05 26.83
CA LYS A 157 -46.23 25.47 27.20
C LYS A 157 -44.80 25.87 27.55
N THR A 158 -44.04 25.03 28.25
CA THR A 158 -42.63 25.33 28.56
C THR A 158 -41.77 25.33 27.31
N ASP A 159 -41.96 24.38 26.40
CA ASP A 159 -41.16 24.27 25.17
C ASP A 159 -41.39 25.50 24.27
N LEU A 160 -42.63 25.99 24.17
CA LEU A 160 -42.96 27.23 23.46
C LEU A 160 -42.43 28.49 24.15
N ALA A 161 -42.38 28.53 25.49
CA ALA A 161 -41.83 29.66 26.22
C ALA A 161 -40.29 29.75 26.09
N THR A 162 -39.63 28.60 25.93
CA THR A 162 -38.17 28.51 25.80
C THR A 162 -37.72 28.74 24.35
N SER A 163 -38.57 28.38 23.39
CA SER A 163 -38.43 28.67 21.96
C SER A 163 -38.84 30.12 21.66
N SER A 164 -37.99 31.09 22.02
CA SER A 164 -38.21 32.51 21.73
C SER A 164 -37.97 32.83 20.24
N VAL A 165 -38.70 32.19 19.34
CA VAL A 165 -38.76 32.54 17.92
C VAL A 165 -40.21 32.91 17.57
N PRO A 166 -40.53 34.21 17.40
CA PRO A 166 -41.80 34.61 16.83
C PRO A 166 -41.71 34.42 15.31
N LEU A 167 -42.43 33.45 14.77
CA LEU A 167 -42.63 33.30 13.33
C LEU A 167 -44.13 33.23 13.02
N ALA A 168 -44.46 33.91 11.93
CA ALA A 168 -45.77 34.38 11.49
C ALA A 168 -46.89 33.33 11.43
N PRO A 169 -48.17 33.76 11.48
CA PRO A 169 -49.32 32.86 11.41
C PRO A 169 -49.31 32.04 10.12
N VAL A 170 -49.52 30.73 10.28
CA VAL A 170 -49.76 29.80 9.18
C VAL A 170 -51.10 30.17 8.54
N GLU A 171 -51.04 30.70 7.31
CA GLU A 171 -52.21 30.79 6.45
C GLU A 171 -52.70 29.38 6.14
N THR A 172 -53.93 29.08 6.56
CA THR A 172 -54.69 27.92 6.12
C THR A 172 -54.96 28.05 4.62
N ALA A 173 -54.12 27.44 3.79
CA ALA A 173 -54.43 27.24 2.39
C ALA A 173 -55.35 26.02 2.24
N SER A 174 -56.60 26.36 1.95
CA SER A 174 -57.72 25.51 1.56
C SER A 174 -57.33 24.36 0.63
N VAL A 175 -57.89 23.18 0.93
CA VAL A 175 -57.97 22.02 0.04
C VAL A 175 -58.67 22.42 -1.26
N THR A 176 -57.99 22.25 -2.40
CA THR A 176 -58.63 22.12 -3.71
C THR A 176 -58.25 20.78 -4.33
N THR A 177 -59.25 19.91 -4.39
CA THR A 177 -59.37 18.75 -5.27
C THR A 177 -59.01 19.10 -6.71
N VAL A 178 -58.14 18.30 -7.33
CA VAL A 178 -58.21 17.99 -8.76
C VAL A 178 -58.09 16.49 -8.92
N GLU A 179 -59.19 15.90 -9.38
CA GLU A 179 -59.35 14.52 -9.76
C GLU A 179 -58.90 14.30 -11.21
N ALA A 180 -58.31 13.13 -11.45
CA ALA A 180 -58.19 12.38 -12.70
C ALA A 180 -57.38 12.96 -13.90
N ALA A 181 -56.30 12.25 -14.26
CA ALA A 181 -56.19 11.63 -15.59
C ALA A 181 -55.11 10.54 -15.62
N VAL A 182 -55.58 9.32 -15.85
CA VAL A 182 -54.87 8.09 -16.22
C VAL A 182 -54.06 8.29 -17.51
N VAL A 183 -52.82 7.80 -17.59
CA VAL A 183 -52.31 7.00 -18.74
C VAL A 183 -51.13 6.13 -18.26
N ALA A 184 -51.35 4.81 -18.33
CA ALA A 184 -50.31 3.81 -18.39
C ALA A 184 -49.70 3.78 -19.80
N THR A 185 -48.37 3.78 -19.91
CA THR A 185 -47.64 3.24 -21.06
C THR A 185 -46.15 3.03 -20.73
N SER A 186 -45.81 1.81 -20.34
CA SER A 186 -44.58 1.15 -20.84
C SER A 186 -45.00 0.45 -22.15
N PRO A 187 -44.20 0.39 -23.24
CA PRO A 187 -42.90 -0.30 -23.22
C PRO A 187 -41.84 0.25 -24.21
N ALA A 188 -40.69 -0.43 -24.23
CA ALA A 188 -39.74 -0.62 -25.34
C ALA A 188 -38.34 -0.02 -25.14
N ALA A 189 -37.38 -0.91 -24.84
CA ALA A 189 -36.00 -0.78 -25.27
C ALA A 189 -35.59 -2.10 -25.97
N PRO A 190 -35.25 -2.08 -27.27
CA PRO A 190 -34.52 -3.17 -27.90
C PRO A 190 -33.02 -2.88 -27.97
N ALA A 191 -32.27 -3.97 -28.18
CA ALA A 191 -30.88 -4.05 -28.66
C ALA A 191 -29.73 -3.89 -27.65
N ALA A 192 -29.01 -4.99 -27.41
CA ALA A 192 -27.61 -5.11 -27.86
C ALA A 192 -27.14 -6.58 -27.79
N VAL A 193 -26.98 -7.19 -28.95
CA VAL A 193 -26.08 -8.35 -29.17
C VAL A 193 -24.67 -7.77 -29.29
N GLY A 194 -23.68 -8.36 -28.62
CA GLY A 194 -22.28 -8.04 -28.92
C GLY A 194 -21.25 -8.49 -27.89
N SER A 195 -20.75 -9.72 -28.07
CA SER A 195 -19.34 -10.14 -28.11
C SER A 195 -19.14 -11.52 -27.49
#